data_AF-A0A2B6GJM1-F1
#
_entry.id   AF-A0A2B6GJM1-F1
#
_cell.length_a   1.000
_cell.length_b   1.000
_cell.length_c   1.000
_cell.angle_alpha   90.00
_cell.angle_beta   90.00
_cell.angle_gamma   90.00
#
_symmetry.space_group_name_H-M   'P 1'
#
loop_
_entity.id
_entity.type
_entity.pdbx_description
1 polymer ?
#
loop_
_entity_poly.entity_id
_entity_poly.type
_entity_poly.pdbx_seq_one_letter_code
_entity_poly.pdbx_strand_id
1 'polypeptide(L)'
;MQFLKKFTILLLSFIITALIVLYFYLYVNGPIIQAKSAILIDANSGEVIYKKNEETPIQSATLSKLMTEYIVLEQLNDGKIQLDESVKISNELFQAETTPMQVTAKDKTTVRDLLHALLLTGNNRSALALAEHIGGNEDNFTTLMNEKAKQLQLSQPSPFLNSTGANQDTNKQSNTTAKDAAKLATHLVKDFPNVLNMTKLTSYQFTFKNFQVFNTNKMIYSLNENIKLQGVDGLQTSFSTNGNNSFVGTAKLGDTRLISVILESDEENTTFIETKKLLQYGFEPSSYSALQAFKDTLTSWAILLQFKNLIIQTMMIFFIITILMFLHLRQRKSEDFN
;
A
#
# COMPACT_ATOMS: atom_id res chain seq x y z
N MET A 1 -57.97 -2.45 3.08
CA MET A 1 -57.12 -2.96 1.96
C MET A 1 -56.38 -1.86 1.18
N GLN A 2 -56.99 -0.72 0.84
CA GLN A 2 -56.33 0.37 0.09
C GLN A 2 -55.19 1.07 0.84
N PHE A 3 -55.32 1.29 2.15
CA PHE A 3 -54.26 1.88 2.98
C PHE A 3 -52.99 1.03 2.98
N LEU A 4 -53.13 -0.30 3.10
CA LEU A 4 -52.01 -1.24 3.08
C LEU A 4 -51.26 -1.16 1.73
N LYS A 5 -51.99 -1.13 0.61
CA LYS A 5 -51.39 -1.00 -0.73
C LYS A 5 -50.62 0.32 -0.89
N LYS A 6 -51.18 1.45 -0.45
CA LYS A 6 -50.50 2.76 -0.48
C LYS A 6 -49.24 2.77 0.38
N PHE A 7 -49.31 2.20 1.59
CA PHE A 7 -48.16 2.06 2.49
C PHE A 7 -47.07 1.17 1.88
N THR A 8 -47.43 0.03 1.28
CA THR A 8 -46.47 -0.86 0.63
C THR A 8 -45.77 -0.19 -0.57
N ILE A 9 -46.49 0.57 -1.39
CA ILE A 9 -45.92 1.33 -2.51
C ILE A 9 -44.95 2.40 -2.00
N LEU A 10 -45.31 3.12 -0.94
CA LEU A 10 -44.45 4.16 -0.35
C LEU A 10 -43.19 3.57 0.29
N LEU A 11 -43.32 2.43 0.98
CA LEU A 11 -42.19 1.69 1.54
C LEU A 11 -41.26 1.17 0.43
N LEU A 12 -41.81 0.61 -0.65
CA LEU A 12 -41.02 0.13 -1.79
C LEU A 12 -40.30 1.28 -2.48
N SER A 13 -40.97 2.42 -2.69
CA SER A 13 -40.34 3.63 -3.25
C SER A 13 -39.21 4.13 -2.35
N PHE A 14 -39.39 4.14 -1.03
CA PHE A 14 -38.34 4.54 -0.09
C PHE A 14 -37.13 3.61 -0.17
N ILE A 15 -37.36 2.29 -0.22
CA ILE A 15 -36.28 1.30 -0.34
C ILE A 15 -35.52 1.47 -1.67
N ILE A 16 -36.23 1.66 -2.78
CA ILE A 16 -35.60 1.88 -4.10
C ILE A 16 -34.75 3.15 -4.07
N THR A 17 -35.28 4.26 -3.54
CA THR A 17 -34.51 5.52 -3.43
C THR A 17 -33.30 5.34 -2.52
N ALA A 18 -33.44 4.66 -1.38
CA ALA A 18 -32.32 4.38 -0.47
C ALA A 18 -31.23 3.53 -1.14
N LEU A 19 -31.60 2.52 -1.94
CA LEU A 19 -30.67 1.70 -2.70
C LEU A 19 -29.95 2.49 -3.81
N ILE A 20 -30.66 3.39 -4.50
CA ILE A 20 -30.06 4.27 -5.52
C ILE A 20 -29.07 5.23 -4.86
N VAL A 21 -29.46 5.88 -3.76
CA VAL A 21 -28.57 6.78 -3.02
C VAL A 21 -27.33 6.04 -2.49
N LEU A 22 -27.51 4.84 -1.96
CA LEU A 22 -26.41 4.00 -1.50
C LEU A 22 -25.48 3.59 -2.66
N TYR A 23 -26.04 3.21 -3.81
CA TYR A 23 -25.27 2.88 -5.00
C TYR A 23 -24.42 4.07 -5.46
N PHE A 24 -25.02 5.27 -5.59
CA PHE A 24 -24.28 6.48 -5.96
C PHE A 24 -23.24 6.87 -4.90
N TYR A 25 -23.56 6.72 -3.60
CA TYR A 25 -22.61 6.99 -2.54
C TYR A 25 -21.37 6.08 -2.62
N LEU A 26 -21.55 4.78 -2.85
CA LEU A 26 -20.44 3.84 -2.99
C LEU A 26 -19.67 4.04 -4.30
N TYR A 27 -20.37 4.36 -5.39
CA TYR A 27 -19.75 4.66 -6.68
C TYR A 27 -18.87 5.92 -6.63
N VAL A 28 -19.34 6.97 -5.96
CA VAL A 28 -18.62 8.26 -5.88
C VAL A 28 -17.45 8.20 -4.89
N ASN A 29 -17.59 7.49 -3.76
CA ASN A 29 -16.56 7.47 -2.72
C ASN A 29 -15.51 6.36 -2.88
N GLY A 30 -15.72 5.43 -3.83
CA GLY A 30 -14.81 4.32 -4.07
C GLY A 30 -14.77 3.29 -2.92
N PRO A 31 -13.80 2.37 -2.94
CA PRO A 31 -13.69 1.31 -1.94
C PRO A 31 -13.27 1.86 -0.57
N ILE A 32 -13.68 1.17 0.49
CA ILE A 32 -13.19 1.43 1.85
C ILE A 32 -11.86 0.70 2.02
N ILE A 33 -10.79 1.48 2.20
CA ILE A 33 -9.44 0.98 2.35
C ILE A 33 -9.01 0.90 3.82
N GLN A 34 -8.57 -0.28 4.24
CA GLN A 34 -8.09 -0.56 5.60
C GLN A 34 -6.60 -0.20 5.77
N ALA A 35 -6.31 1.10 5.70
CA ALA A 35 -4.98 1.66 5.94
C ALA A 35 -5.08 3.08 6.49
N LYS A 36 -4.02 3.58 7.13
CA LYS A 36 -3.99 4.95 7.65
C LYS A 36 -3.96 6.00 6.55
N SER A 37 -3.18 5.75 5.50
CA SER A 37 -3.11 6.59 4.29
C SER A 37 -3.01 5.73 3.04
N ALA A 38 -3.63 6.17 1.95
CA ALA A 38 -3.62 5.48 0.68
C ALA A 38 -3.80 6.44 -0.50
N ILE A 39 -3.23 6.08 -1.65
CA ILE A 39 -3.48 6.75 -2.93
C ILE A 39 -3.40 5.75 -4.09
N LEU A 40 -4.18 5.99 -5.13
CA LEU A 40 -4.09 5.30 -6.42
C LEU A 40 -3.99 6.35 -7.51
N ILE A 41 -3.00 6.22 -8.38
CA ILE A 41 -2.78 7.14 -9.50
C ILE A 41 -2.59 6.38 -10.82
N ASP A 42 -2.97 7.02 -11.92
CA ASP A 42 -2.49 6.63 -13.25
C ASP A 42 -1.05 7.12 -13.42
N ALA A 43 -0.13 6.20 -13.70
CA ALA A 43 1.29 6.51 -13.79
C ALA A 43 1.61 7.39 -15.00
N ASN A 44 0.84 7.30 -16.10
CA ASN A 44 1.09 8.05 -17.33
C ASN A 44 0.63 9.51 -17.17
N SER A 45 -0.62 9.73 -16.79
CA SER A 45 -1.21 11.07 -16.67
C SER A 45 -0.91 11.77 -15.34
N GLY A 46 -0.60 11.00 -14.29
CA GLY A 46 -0.50 11.50 -12.91
C GLY A 46 -1.86 11.78 -12.27
N GLU A 47 -2.97 11.39 -12.91
CA GLU A 47 -4.32 11.55 -12.37
C GLU A 47 -4.50 10.75 -11.09
N VAL A 48 -5.07 11.38 -10.06
CA VAL A 48 -5.42 10.72 -8.80
C VAL A 48 -6.80 10.09 -8.93
N ILE A 49 -6.83 8.76 -8.93
CA ILE A 49 -8.06 7.96 -9.08
C ILE A 49 -8.72 7.71 -7.72
N TYR A 50 -7.91 7.51 -6.67
CA TYR A 50 -8.37 7.34 -5.29
C TYR A 50 -7.38 7.99 -4.33
N LYS A 51 -7.89 8.53 -3.23
CA LYS A 51 -7.06 9.07 -2.16
C LYS A 51 -7.73 8.97 -0.79
N LYS A 52 -6.91 8.72 0.23
CA LYS A 52 -7.30 8.70 1.63
C LYS A 52 -6.12 9.23 2.45
N ASN A 53 -6.28 10.39 3.09
CA ASN A 53 -5.25 11.02 3.92
C ASN A 53 -3.89 11.11 3.20
N GLU A 54 -3.89 11.38 1.90
CA GLU A 54 -2.74 11.19 1.00
C GLU A 54 -1.58 12.14 1.28
N GLU A 55 -1.87 13.28 1.91
CA GLU A 55 -0.90 14.31 2.33
C GLU A 55 -0.54 14.19 3.81
N THR A 56 -1.09 13.22 4.54
CA THR A 56 -0.77 13.00 5.96
C THR A 56 0.64 12.42 6.08
N PRO A 57 1.55 13.05 6.83
CA PRO A 57 2.87 12.50 7.09
C PRO A 57 2.78 11.23 7.94
N ILE A 58 3.37 10.15 7.42
CA ILE A 58 3.47 8.85 8.06
C ILE A 58 4.94 8.54 8.31
N GLN A 59 5.24 8.08 9.51
CA GLN A 59 6.56 7.55 9.86
C GLN A 59 6.74 6.21 9.16
N SER A 60 7.55 6.19 8.11
CA SER A 60 7.79 4.97 7.33
C SER A 60 9.27 4.89 7.02
N ALA A 61 9.97 4.12 7.85
CA ALA A 61 11.39 3.83 7.68
C ALA A 61 11.68 3.27 6.26
N THR A 62 10.95 2.25 5.84
CA THR A 62 11.35 1.46 4.67
C THR A 62 11.12 2.17 3.33
N LEU A 63 10.27 3.20 3.25
CA LEU A 63 10.05 3.94 2.00
C LEU A 63 11.24 4.83 1.59
N SER A 64 12.18 5.08 2.50
CA SER A 64 13.49 5.65 2.15
C SER A 64 14.22 4.80 1.09
N LYS A 65 13.97 3.48 1.07
CA LYS A 65 14.59 2.58 0.09
C LYS A 65 14.14 2.83 -1.34
N LEU A 66 12.92 3.35 -1.56
CA LEU A 66 12.52 3.78 -2.90
C LEU A 66 13.42 4.90 -3.44
N MET A 67 13.86 5.81 -2.56
CA MET A 67 14.80 6.86 -2.97
C MET A 67 16.20 6.29 -3.19
N THR A 68 16.62 5.34 -2.35
CA THR A 68 17.88 4.61 -2.56
C THR A 68 17.89 3.88 -3.90
N GLU A 69 16.81 3.15 -4.24
CA GLU A 69 16.62 2.50 -5.54
C GLU A 69 16.69 3.50 -6.68
N TYR A 70 15.96 4.61 -6.57
CA TYR A 70 15.97 5.67 -7.59
C TYR A 70 17.38 6.18 -7.85
N ILE A 71 18.14 6.51 -6.79
CA ILE A 71 19.51 7.02 -6.93
C ILE A 71 20.43 5.96 -7.50
N VAL A 72 20.36 4.70 -7.05
CA VAL A 72 21.20 3.62 -7.61
C VAL A 72 20.94 3.45 -9.10
N LEU A 73 19.67 3.45 -9.52
CA LEU A 73 19.30 3.35 -10.93
C LEU A 73 19.75 4.58 -11.72
N GLU A 74 19.68 5.77 -11.14
CA GLU A 74 20.20 7.00 -11.74
C GLU A 74 21.71 6.92 -11.98
N GLN A 75 22.48 6.48 -10.98
CA GLN A 75 23.93 6.34 -11.11
C GLN A 75 24.31 5.28 -12.17
N LEU A 76 23.55 4.18 -12.26
CA LEU A 76 23.71 3.16 -13.30
C LEU A 76 23.40 3.73 -14.69
N ASN A 77 22.31 4.47 -14.82
CA ASN A 77 21.89 5.10 -16.08
C ASN A 77 22.89 6.16 -16.55
N ASP A 78 23.45 6.94 -15.62
CA ASP A 78 24.50 7.94 -15.88
C ASP A 78 25.88 7.31 -16.17
N GLY A 79 26.03 5.99 -16.02
CA GLY A 79 27.30 5.28 -16.20
C GLY A 79 28.35 5.58 -15.12
N LYS A 80 27.94 6.11 -13.97
CA LYS A 80 28.84 6.41 -12.83
C LYS A 80 29.20 5.15 -12.03
N ILE A 81 28.29 4.17 -12.04
CA ILE A 81 28.47 2.83 -11.45
C ILE A 81 28.10 1.77 -12.49
N GLN A 82 28.56 0.53 -12.29
CA GLN A 82 28.29 -0.58 -13.21
C GLN A 82 27.75 -1.79 -12.46
N LEU A 83 26.83 -2.55 -13.06
CA LEU A 83 26.21 -3.71 -12.42
C LEU A 83 27.23 -4.74 -11.90
N ASP A 84 28.31 -4.97 -12.63
CA ASP A 84 29.30 -6.02 -12.32
C ASP A 84 30.47 -5.52 -11.47
N GLU A 85 30.48 -4.25 -11.06
CA GLU A 85 31.53 -3.75 -10.18
C GLU A 85 31.36 -4.26 -8.75
N SER A 86 32.48 -4.42 -8.05
CA SER A 86 32.49 -4.94 -6.69
C SER A 86 32.15 -3.87 -5.66
N VAL A 87 31.25 -4.21 -4.75
CA VAL A 87 30.84 -3.37 -3.61
C VAL A 87 31.39 -3.98 -2.33
N LYS A 88 31.99 -3.15 -1.46
CA LYS A 88 32.44 -3.58 -0.14
C LYS A 88 31.27 -3.53 0.85
N ILE A 89 31.09 -4.59 1.63
CA ILE A 89 30.10 -4.64 2.71
C ILE A 89 30.73 -4.11 4.00
N SER A 90 30.12 -3.09 4.61
CA SER A 90 30.48 -2.62 5.94
C SER A 90 30.12 -3.65 7.03
N ASN A 91 30.86 -3.62 8.14
CA ASN A 91 30.62 -4.51 9.28
C ASN A 91 29.43 -4.08 10.15
N GLU A 92 28.63 -3.12 9.70
CA GLU A 92 27.51 -2.61 10.46
C GLU A 92 26.43 -3.69 10.64
N LEU A 93 25.88 -3.76 11.85
CA LEU A 93 24.87 -4.74 12.24
C LEU A 93 23.50 -4.08 12.28
N PHE A 94 22.54 -4.67 11.58
CA PHE A 94 21.14 -4.25 11.60
C PHE A 94 20.34 -5.08 12.61
N GLN A 95 19.89 -4.47 13.72
CA GLN A 95 19.05 -5.16 14.73
C GLN A 95 17.65 -5.51 14.22
N ALA A 96 17.14 -4.80 13.20
CA ALA A 96 15.77 -4.89 12.71
C ALA A 96 15.67 -5.36 11.24
N GLU A 97 16.52 -6.29 10.81
CA GLU A 97 16.36 -6.93 9.49
C GLU A 97 15.28 -8.02 9.53
N THR A 98 14.19 -7.82 8.79
CA THR A 98 13.15 -8.83 8.57
C THR A 98 13.60 -9.95 7.63
N THR A 99 14.54 -9.65 6.71
CA THR A 99 15.12 -10.60 5.76
C THR A 99 16.65 -10.54 5.85
N PRO A 100 17.29 -11.30 6.75
CA PRO A 100 18.73 -11.21 6.97
C PRO A 100 19.52 -11.70 5.75
N MET A 101 20.38 -10.84 5.22
CA MET A 101 21.30 -11.20 4.14
C MET A 101 22.55 -11.83 4.76
N GLN A 102 22.85 -13.09 4.41
CA GLN A 102 24.05 -13.78 4.90
C GLN A 102 25.28 -13.37 4.09
N VAL A 103 25.66 -12.09 4.14
CA VAL A 103 26.77 -11.55 3.36
C VAL A 103 27.71 -10.78 4.25
N THR A 104 29.00 -11.02 4.06
CA THR A 104 30.08 -10.54 4.93
C THR A 104 31.06 -9.68 4.14
N ALA A 105 31.92 -8.93 4.82
CA ALA A 105 32.98 -8.16 4.18
C ALA A 105 33.99 -9.01 3.35
N LYS A 106 33.97 -10.34 3.49
CA LYS A 106 34.82 -11.27 2.73
C LYS A 106 34.20 -11.69 1.39
N ASP A 107 32.90 -11.47 1.24
CA ASP A 107 32.15 -11.87 0.06
C ASP A 107 32.41 -10.90 -1.11
N LYS A 108 32.40 -11.42 -2.35
CA LYS A 108 32.59 -10.63 -3.57
C LYS A 108 31.25 -10.11 -4.10
N THR A 109 30.59 -9.26 -3.31
CA THR A 109 29.33 -8.65 -3.71
C THR A 109 29.48 -7.69 -4.87
N THR A 110 28.48 -7.69 -5.75
CA THR A 110 28.39 -6.78 -6.91
C THR A 110 27.20 -5.82 -6.75
N VAL A 111 27.21 -4.70 -7.48
CA VAL A 111 26.04 -3.79 -7.55
C VAL A 111 24.80 -4.56 -8.00
N ARG A 112 24.93 -5.48 -8.96
CA ARG A 112 23.85 -6.34 -9.45
C ARG A 112 23.21 -7.15 -8.32
N ASP A 113 24.01 -7.86 -7.54
CA ASP A 113 23.48 -8.73 -6.48
C ASP A 113 22.76 -7.92 -5.39
N LEU A 114 23.36 -6.81 -4.98
CA LEU A 114 22.79 -5.93 -3.96
C LEU A 114 21.54 -5.22 -4.45
N LEU A 115 21.51 -4.77 -5.71
CA LEU A 115 20.34 -4.13 -6.30
C LEU A 115 19.16 -5.11 -6.37
N HIS A 116 19.39 -6.37 -6.77
CA HIS A 116 18.32 -7.38 -6.78
C HIS A 116 17.83 -7.69 -5.36
N ALA A 117 18.74 -7.80 -4.38
CA ALA A 117 18.35 -7.99 -2.99
C ALA A 117 17.54 -6.80 -2.45
N LEU A 118 17.94 -5.57 -2.77
CA LEU A 118 17.21 -4.36 -2.42
C LEU A 118 15.81 -4.34 -3.04
N LEU A 119 15.71 -4.53 -4.36
CA LEU A 119 14.45 -4.45 -5.10
C LEU A 119 13.46 -5.58 -4.76
N LEU A 120 13.96 -6.79 -4.49
CA LEU A 120 13.11 -7.95 -4.23
C LEU A 120 12.70 -8.09 -2.77
N THR A 121 13.49 -7.58 -1.83
CA THR A 121 13.27 -7.84 -0.39
C THR A 121 13.29 -6.60 0.48
N GLY A 122 13.61 -5.43 -0.07
CA GLY A 122 13.85 -4.22 0.72
C GLY A 122 15.00 -4.38 1.72
N ASN A 123 16.05 -5.15 1.38
CA ASN A 123 17.11 -5.50 2.33
C ASN A 123 17.92 -4.26 2.78
N ASN A 124 18.01 -4.05 4.11
CA ASN A 124 18.71 -2.91 4.73
C ASN A 124 20.21 -2.92 4.43
N ARG A 125 20.89 -4.05 4.61
CA ARG A 125 22.32 -4.18 4.30
C ARG A 125 22.66 -3.87 2.84
N SER A 126 21.80 -4.25 1.91
CA SER A 126 21.97 -3.93 0.49
C SER A 126 21.82 -2.43 0.23
N ALA A 127 20.80 -1.79 0.82
CA ALA A 127 20.62 -0.34 0.73
C ALA A 127 21.82 0.42 1.30
N LEU A 128 22.31 0.07 2.49
CA LEU A 128 23.47 0.71 3.10
C LEU A 128 24.73 0.51 2.25
N ALA A 129 25.03 -0.72 1.83
CA ALA A 129 26.24 -1.00 1.05
C ALA A 129 26.26 -0.25 -0.29
N LEU A 130 25.10 -0.18 -0.98
CA LEU A 130 24.96 0.62 -2.20
C LEU A 130 25.09 2.13 -1.92
N ALA A 131 24.52 2.60 -0.80
CA ALA A 131 24.62 3.99 -0.37
C ALA A 131 26.07 4.40 -0.07
N GLU A 132 26.81 3.59 0.69
CA GLU A 132 28.23 3.81 0.99
C GLU A 132 29.09 3.74 -0.27
N HIS A 133 28.77 2.83 -1.20
CA HIS A 133 29.48 2.72 -2.48
C HIS A 133 29.31 3.97 -3.35
N ILE A 134 28.11 4.54 -3.40
CA ILE A 134 27.80 5.75 -4.19
C ILE A 134 28.26 7.03 -3.49
N GLY A 135 27.95 7.18 -2.20
CA GLY A 135 28.21 8.40 -1.42
C GLY A 135 29.57 8.43 -0.74
N GLY A 136 30.31 7.33 -0.73
CA GLY A 136 31.51 7.11 0.09
C GLY A 136 31.22 6.80 1.56
N ASN A 137 30.09 7.29 2.10
CA ASN A 137 29.50 6.97 3.39
C ASN A 137 28.00 7.28 3.39
N GLU A 138 27.26 6.83 4.42
CA GLU A 138 25.81 7.01 4.49
C GLU A 138 25.37 8.47 4.67
N ASP A 139 26.13 9.30 5.37
CA ASP A 139 25.79 10.72 5.58
C ASP A 139 25.80 11.52 4.26
N ASN A 140 26.83 11.28 3.44
CA ASN A 140 26.92 11.84 2.09
C ASN A 140 25.78 11.36 1.21
N PHE A 141 25.46 10.06 1.26
CA PHE A 141 24.33 9.51 0.51
C PHE A 141 23.00 10.11 0.97
N THR A 142 22.82 10.33 2.26
CA THR A 142 21.63 10.98 2.84
C THR A 142 21.48 12.42 2.33
N THR A 143 22.59 13.13 2.14
CA THR A 143 22.58 14.45 1.51
C THR A 143 22.09 14.36 0.06
N LEU A 144 22.59 13.39 -0.71
CA LEU A 144 22.11 13.12 -2.08
C LEU A 144 20.61 12.77 -2.12
N MET A 145 20.11 11.96 -1.19
CA MET A 145 18.69 11.61 -1.07
C MET A 145 17.82 12.86 -0.90
N ASN A 146 18.21 13.77 -0.01
CA ASN A 146 17.45 14.97 0.28
C ASN A 146 17.59 16.04 -0.81
N GLU A 147 18.72 16.10 -1.52
CA GLU A 147 18.86 16.90 -2.75
C GLU A 147 17.95 16.36 -3.85
N LYS A 148 17.93 15.04 -4.06
CA LYS A 148 17.04 14.40 -5.03
C LYS A 148 15.58 14.62 -4.69
N ALA A 149 15.20 14.54 -3.41
CA ALA A 149 13.85 14.85 -2.94
C ALA A 149 13.40 16.26 -3.37
N LYS A 150 14.29 17.26 -3.27
CA LYS A 150 14.03 18.63 -3.72
C LYS A 150 13.89 18.72 -5.23
N GLN A 151 14.76 18.03 -5.98
CA GLN A 151 14.71 17.98 -7.45
C GLN A 151 13.41 17.36 -7.95
N LEU A 152 12.96 16.28 -7.32
CA LEU A 152 11.68 15.63 -7.59
C LEU A 152 10.49 16.38 -6.96
N GLN A 153 10.72 17.52 -6.32
CA GLN A 153 9.71 18.37 -5.68
C GLN A 153 8.78 17.56 -4.76
N LEU A 154 9.35 16.73 -3.88
CA LEU A 154 8.59 16.06 -2.81
C LEU A 154 8.13 17.11 -1.79
N SER A 155 6.95 16.90 -1.19
CA SER A 155 6.26 17.92 -0.41
C SER A 155 6.95 18.30 0.91
N GLN A 156 7.81 17.43 1.44
CA GLN A 156 8.45 17.61 2.75
C GLN A 156 9.89 18.12 2.63
N PRO A 157 10.31 19.10 3.45
CA PRO A 157 11.72 19.47 3.56
C PRO A 157 12.48 18.34 4.28
N SER A 158 13.29 17.60 3.52
CA SER A 158 14.21 16.55 4.01
C SER A 158 13.54 15.28 4.57
N PRO A 159 12.82 14.49 3.74
CA PRO A 159 12.08 13.32 4.21
C PRO A 159 12.96 12.15 4.66
N PHE A 160 14.25 12.13 4.27
CA PHE A 160 15.12 10.97 4.46
C PHE A 160 16.16 11.20 5.55
N LEU A 161 16.19 10.31 6.53
CA LEU A 161 17.22 10.30 7.58
C LEU A 161 18.45 9.49 7.20
N ASN A 162 18.28 8.43 6.42
CA ASN A 162 19.35 7.55 5.95
C ASN A 162 18.85 6.64 4.80
N SER A 163 19.72 5.78 4.28
CA SER A 163 19.46 4.95 3.09
C SER A 163 18.37 3.88 3.28
N THR A 164 18.16 3.46 4.53
CA THR A 164 17.22 2.39 4.88
C THR A 164 15.92 2.91 5.49
N GLY A 165 15.96 4.15 6.00
CA GLY A 165 15.06 4.84 6.92
C GLY A 165 14.92 4.20 8.30
N ALA A 166 15.61 3.09 8.58
CA ALA A 166 15.64 2.46 9.89
C ALA A 166 16.72 3.11 10.77
N ASN A 167 16.38 3.45 12.01
CA ASN A 167 17.33 3.94 12.99
C ASN A 167 17.19 3.11 14.27
N GLN A 168 18.31 2.60 14.79
CA GLN A 168 18.33 1.73 15.98
C GLN A 168 18.34 2.51 17.29
N ASP A 169 18.74 3.79 17.28
CA ASP A 169 19.11 4.51 18.50
C ASP A 169 18.43 5.88 18.68
N THR A 170 17.52 6.29 17.78
CA THR A 170 16.85 7.59 17.91
C THR A 170 15.34 7.53 17.69
N ASN A 171 14.61 8.39 18.40
CA ASN A 171 13.18 8.66 18.19
C ASN A 171 12.88 9.37 16.85
N LYS A 172 13.86 9.49 15.94
CA LYS A 172 13.70 10.11 14.63
C LYS A 172 13.50 9.03 13.58
N GLN A 173 12.44 9.16 12.80
CA GLN A 173 12.15 8.30 11.65
C GLN A 173 11.96 9.13 10.38
N SER A 174 12.27 8.52 9.23
CA SER A 174 11.97 9.14 7.94
C SER A 174 10.46 9.25 7.78
N ASN A 175 10.00 10.40 7.28
CA ASN A 175 8.58 10.67 7.09
C ASN A 175 8.27 10.75 5.60
N THR A 176 7.11 10.23 5.22
CA THR A 176 6.62 10.33 3.85
C THR A 176 5.11 10.46 3.83
N THR A 177 4.58 10.86 2.69
CA THR A 177 3.13 10.91 2.43
C THR A 177 2.81 9.90 1.33
N ALA A 178 1.56 9.43 1.26
CA ALA A 178 1.19 8.51 0.16
C ALA A 178 1.38 9.19 -1.20
N LYS A 179 1.11 10.51 -1.27
CA LYS A 179 1.33 11.34 -2.45
C LYS A 179 2.80 11.40 -2.88
N ASP A 180 3.72 11.64 -1.95
CA ASP A 180 5.17 11.70 -2.27
C ASP A 180 5.71 10.33 -2.65
N ALA A 181 5.28 9.27 -1.96
CA ALA A 181 5.65 7.90 -2.31
C ALA A 181 5.15 7.53 -3.72
N ALA A 182 3.92 7.89 -4.08
CA ALA A 182 3.37 7.66 -5.41
C ALA A 182 4.12 8.46 -6.49
N LYS A 183 4.50 9.70 -6.17
CA LYS A 183 5.30 10.55 -7.06
C LYS A 183 6.69 9.95 -7.30
N LEU A 184 7.38 9.54 -6.25
CA LEU A 184 8.69 8.89 -6.35
C LEU A 184 8.61 7.57 -7.13
N ALA A 185 7.59 6.75 -6.87
CA ALA A 185 7.36 5.52 -7.63
C ALA A 185 7.07 5.79 -9.11
N THR A 186 6.32 6.86 -9.42
CA THR A 186 6.06 7.28 -10.80
C THR A 186 7.35 7.65 -11.52
N HIS A 187 8.21 8.44 -10.88
CA HIS A 187 9.53 8.78 -11.39
C HIS A 187 10.38 7.54 -11.60
N LEU A 188 10.48 6.66 -10.60
CA LEU A 188 11.25 5.42 -10.69
C LEU A 188 10.82 4.57 -11.90
N VAL A 189 9.51 4.38 -12.13
CA VAL A 189 9.00 3.59 -13.26
C VAL A 189 9.16 4.30 -14.61
N LYS A 190 9.00 5.62 -14.66
CA LYS A 190 9.09 6.39 -15.91
C LYS A 190 10.53 6.61 -16.35
N ASP A 191 11.40 6.96 -15.41
CA ASP A 191 12.79 7.32 -15.67
C ASP A 191 13.64 6.04 -15.85
N PHE A 192 13.30 4.95 -15.15
CA PHE A 192 14.03 3.68 -15.20
C PHE A 192 13.12 2.45 -15.44
N PRO A 193 12.37 2.38 -16.56
CA PRO A 193 11.35 1.35 -16.78
C PRO A 193 11.89 -0.10 -16.75
N ASN A 194 13.18 -0.28 -17.02
CA ASN A 194 13.84 -1.58 -16.96
C ASN A 194 13.88 -2.18 -15.55
N VAL A 195 13.72 -1.38 -14.49
CA VAL A 195 13.60 -1.86 -13.10
C VAL A 195 12.48 -2.88 -12.93
N LEU A 196 11.39 -2.75 -13.71
CA LEU A 196 10.25 -3.66 -13.68
C LEU A 196 10.62 -5.08 -14.14
N ASN A 197 11.70 -5.23 -14.92
CA ASN A 197 12.21 -6.55 -15.26
C ASN A 197 12.85 -7.27 -14.06
N MET A 198 13.35 -6.50 -13.08
CA MET A 198 13.92 -7.04 -11.84
C MET A 198 12.82 -7.22 -10.79
N THR A 199 11.98 -6.21 -10.54
CA THR A 199 10.95 -6.26 -9.48
C THR A 199 9.85 -7.28 -9.73
N LYS A 200 9.64 -7.72 -10.98
CA LYS A 200 8.69 -8.79 -11.33
C LYS A 200 9.22 -10.21 -11.11
N LEU A 201 10.51 -10.37 -10.83
CA LEU A 201 11.11 -11.69 -10.60
C LEU A 201 10.58 -12.27 -9.28
N THR A 202 10.36 -13.58 -9.22
CA THR A 202 9.98 -14.26 -7.98
C THR A 202 11.16 -14.46 -7.04
N SER A 203 12.37 -14.50 -7.59
CA SER A 203 13.61 -14.70 -6.84
C SER A 203 14.83 -14.31 -7.68
N TYR A 204 15.98 -14.18 -7.01
CA TYR A 204 17.27 -13.94 -7.64
C TYR A 204 18.39 -14.71 -6.93
N GLN A 205 19.27 -15.34 -7.70
CA GLN A 205 20.43 -16.10 -7.23
C GLN A 205 21.67 -15.22 -7.31
N PHE A 206 22.39 -15.10 -6.19
CA PHE A 206 23.62 -14.30 -6.12
C PHE A 206 24.72 -14.91 -7.01
N THR A 207 25.48 -14.05 -7.68
CA THR A 207 26.49 -14.48 -8.66
C THR A 207 27.69 -15.20 -8.06
N PHE A 208 28.05 -14.89 -6.82
CA PHE A 208 29.31 -15.34 -6.19
C PHE A 208 29.13 -16.41 -5.10
N LYS A 209 27.89 -16.75 -4.72
CA LYS A 209 27.61 -17.76 -3.70
C LYS A 209 26.26 -18.43 -3.94
N ASN A 210 26.07 -19.62 -3.35
CA ASN A 210 24.79 -20.31 -3.35
C ASN A 210 23.81 -19.67 -2.33
N PHE A 211 23.40 -18.44 -2.58
CA PHE A 211 22.40 -17.70 -1.81
C PHE A 211 21.35 -17.08 -2.73
N GLN A 212 20.08 -17.31 -2.39
CA GLN A 212 18.94 -16.86 -3.17
C GLN A 212 18.08 -15.94 -2.31
N VAL A 213 17.60 -14.85 -2.90
CA VAL A 213 16.59 -13.97 -2.31
C VAL A 213 15.25 -14.20 -3.01
N PHE A 214 14.16 -14.13 -2.25
CA PHE A 214 12.80 -14.33 -2.76
C PHE A 214 12.03 -13.03 -2.65
N ASN A 215 11.25 -12.72 -3.69
CA ASN A 215 10.47 -11.51 -3.72
C ASN A 215 9.48 -11.48 -2.55
N THR A 216 9.43 -10.38 -1.82
CA THR A 216 8.50 -10.17 -0.71
C THR A 216 7.11 -9.74 -1.21
N ASN A 217 7.00 -9.26 -2.45
CA ASN A 217 5.73 -8.93 -3.08
C ASN A 217 4.95 -10.20 -3.46
N LYS A 218 4.12 -10.66 -2.52
CA LYS A 218 3.26 -11.84 -2.68
C LYS A 218 2.30 -11.74 -3.86
N MET A 219 1.95 -10.54 -4.34
CA MET A 219 1.00 -10.39 -5.45
C MET A 219 1.53 -10.98 -6.77
N ILE A 220 2.85 -11.15 -6.90
CA ILE A 220 3.51 -11.71 -8.09
C ILE A 220 3.38 -13.24 -8.16
N TYR A 221 3.51 -13.94 -7.02
CA TYR A 221 3.67 -15.40 -7.00
C TYR A 221 2.67 -16.16 -6.15
N SER A 222 1.89 -15.47 -5.29
CA SER A 222 0.93 -16.13 -4.41
C SER A 222 -0.13 -16.89 -5.19
N LEU A 223 -0.53 -18.04 -4.67
CA LEU A 223 -1.67 -18.82 -5.16
C LEU A 223 -2.99 -18.40 -4.48
N ASN A 224 -2.93 -17.49 -3.51
CA ASN A 224 -4.12 -16.95 -2.86
C ASN A 224 -4.78 -15.91 -3.78
N GLU A 225 -5.95 -16.25 -4.31
CA GLU A 225 -6.74 -15.38 -5.18
C GLU A 225 -7.15 -14.06 -4.53
N ASN A 226 -7.08 -13.91 -3.20
CA ASN A 226 -7.34 -12.62 -2.54
C ASN A 226 -6.11 -11.68 -2.60
N ILE A 227 -4.92 -12.20 -2.89
CA ILE A 227 -3.66 -11.45 -2.93
C ILE A 227 -3.17 -11.29 -4.38
N LYS A 228 -3.24 -12.36 -5.17
CA LYS A 228 -2.75 -12.37 -6.54
C LYS A 228 -3.56 -11.40 -7.41
N LEU A 229 -2.86 -10.65 -8.27
CA LEU A 229 -3.49 -9.82 -9.29
C LEU A 229 -2.66 -9.84 -10.57
N GLN A 230 -3.32 -10.02 -11.71
CA GLN A 230 -2.68 -9.98 -13.01
C GLN A 230 -2.09 -8.59 -13.29
N GLY A 231 -0.94 -8.55 -13.97
CA GLY A 231 -0.31 -7.31 -14.39
C GLY A 231 0.56 -6.65 -13.32
N VAL A 232 0.59 -7.17 -12.08
CA VAL A 232 1.49 -6.67 -11.02
C VAL A 232 2.93 -7.02 -11.36
N ASP A 233 3.80 -6.00 -11.36
CA ASP A 233 5.22 -6.11 -11.69
C ASP A 233 6.16 -5.36 -10.72
N GLY A 234 5.64 -4.88 -9.59
CA GLY A 234 6.43 -4.19 -8.57
C GLY A 234 5.58 -3.55 -7.45
N LEU A 235 6.12 -2.68 -6.61
CA LEU A 235 7.52 -2.23 -6.57
C LEU A 235 8.21 -2.59 -5.25
N GLN A 236 7.71 -2.07 -4.13
CA GLN A 236 8.46 -2.11 -2.87
C GLN A 236 7.54 -2.41 -1.69
N THR A 237 7.94 -3.40 -0.91
CA THR A 237 7.29 -3.78 0.35
C THR A 237 8.01 -3.18 1.54
N SER A 238 7.25 -2.77 2.54
CA SER A 238 7.76 -2.20 3.78
C SER A 238 7.13 -2.93 4.97
N PHE A 239 7.88 -3.81 5.61
CA PHE A 239 7.42 -4.51 6.80
C PHE A 239 8.10 -3.96 8.04
N SER A 240 7.30 -3.46 8.98
CA SER A 240 7.79 -2.98 10.28
C SER A 240 7.68 -4.08 11.33
N THR A 241 8.65 -4.15 12.25
CA THR A 241 8.60 -5.03 13.41
C THR A 241 7.42 -4.74 14.34
N ASN A 242 6.85 -3.54 14.23
CA ASN A 242 5.72 -3.10 15.06
C ASN A 242 4.36 -3.51 14.48
N GLY A 243 4.32 -4.32 13.40
CA GLY A 243 3.10 -4.84 12.78
C GLY A 243 2.45 -3.92 11.75
N ASN A 244 2.95 -2.69 11.59
CA ASN A 244 2.47 -1.74 10.59
C ASN A 244 3.17 -1.98 9.25
N ASN A 245 2.42 -2.38 8.23
CA ASN A 245 2.96 -2.70 6.92
C ASN A 245 2.55 -1.64 5.89
N SER A 246 3.43 -1.42 4.91
CA SER A 246 3.18 -0.51 3.80
C SER A 246 3.63 -1.16 2.49
N PHE A 247 3.00 -0.77 1.39
CA PHE A 247 3.31 -1.31 0.08
C PHE A 247 3.11 -0.25 -0.99
N VAL A 248 4.08 -0.17 -1.90
CA VAL A 248 3.97 0.55 -3.16
C VAL A 248 3.87 -0.48 -4.26
N GLY A 249 2.67 -0.64 -4.79
CA GLY A 249 2.34 -1.58 -5.85
C GLY A 249 2.24 -0.88 -7.20
N THR A 250 2.62 -1.58 -8.26
CA THR A 250 2.27 -1.17 -9.63
C THR A 250 1.75 -2.36 -10.41
N ALA A 251 0.80 -2.08 -11.30
CA ALA A 251 0.31 -3.04 -12.26
C ALA A 251 0.05 -2.36 -13.60
N LYS A 252 0.15 -3.14 -14.68
CA LYS A 252 -0.19 -2.70 -16.04
C LYS A 252 -1.17 -3.66 -16.69
N LEU A 253 -2.27 -3.14 -17.21
CA LEU A 253 -3.24 -3.85 -18.06
C LEU A 253 -3.50 -3.01 -19.32
N GLY A 254 -3.26 -3.59 -20.49
CA GLY A 254 -3.28 -2.83 -21.74
C GLY A 254 -2.27 -1.67 -21.71
N ASP A 255 -2.73 -0.46 -22.02
CA ASP A 255 -1.91 0.75 -21.98
C ASP A 255 -1.95 1.49 -20.64
N THR A 256 -2.86 1.10 -19.74
CA THR A 256 -3.03 1.70 -18.42
C THR A 256 -2.04 1.10 -17.44
N ARG A 257 -1.22 1.95 -16.81
CA ARG A 257 -0.38 1.58 -15.68
C ARG A 257 -0.83 2.34 -14.45
N LEU A 258 -1.15 1.61 -13.39
CA LEU A 258 -1.55 2.18 -12.11
C LEU A 258 -0.44 2.00 -11.08
N ILE A 259 -0.35 2.97 -10.17
CA ILE A 259 0.49 2.92 -8.98
C ILE A 259 -0.41 3.12 -7.77
N SER A 260 -0.35 2.16 -6.84
CA SER A 260 -1.06 2.19 -5.57
C SER A 260 -0.07 2.31 -4.43
N VAL A 261 -0.36 3.16 -3.45
CA VAL A 261 0.40 3.22 -2.19
C VAL A 261 -0.56 2.96 -1.04
N ILE A 262 -0.19 2.03 -0.17
CA ILE A 262 -0.84 1.74 1.10
C ILE A 262 0.17 2.01 2.22
N LEU A 263 -0.16 2.89 3.15
CA LEU A 263 0.68 3.21 4.31
C LEU A 263 0.00 2.82 5.63
N GLU A 264 0.73 2.09 6.47
CA GLU A 264 0.30 1.57 7.77
C GLU A 264 -1.06 0.85 7.69
N SER A 265 -1.08 -0.36 7.12
CA SER A 265 -2.17 -1.32 7.30
C SER A 265 -1.83 -2.33 8.40
N ASP A 266 -2.86 -2.87 9.03
CA ASP A 266 -2.77 -3.93 10.04
C ASP A 266 -2.42 -5.25 9.37
N GLU A 267 -1.37 -5.95 9.80
CA GLU A 267 -0.89 -7.22 9.23
C GLU A 267 -0.38 -7.14 7.78
N GLU A 268 0.42 -8.14 7.39
CA GLU A 268 1.11 -8.15 6.10
C GLU A 268 0.17 -8.41 4.92
N ASN A 269 -0.69 -9.44 5.04
CA ASN A 269 -1.57 -9.85 3.96
C ASN A 269 -2.63 -8.78 3.65
N THR A 270 -3.05 -7.99 4.65
CA THR A 270 -3.99 -6.88 4.48
C THR A 270 -3.45 -5.86 3.50
N THR A 271 -2.16 -5.51 3.56
CA THR A 271 -1.58 -4.52 2.64
C THR A 271 -1.77 -4.93 1.18
N PHE A 272 -1.57 -6.22 0.86
CA PHE A 272 -1.75 -6.75 -0.49
C PHE A 272 -3.23 -6.85 -0.89
N ILE A 273 -4.11 -7.24 0.05
CA ILE A 273 -5.57 -7.29 -0.20
C ILE A 273 -6.11 -5.89 -0.51
N GLU A 274 -5.74 -4.89 0.29
CA GLU A 274 -6.17 -3.50 0.10
C GLU A 274 -5.58 -2.89 -1.17
N THR A 275 -4.35 -3.24 -1.51
CA THR A 275 -3.74 -2.87 -2.79
C THR A 275 -4.50 -3.48 -3.97
N LYS A 276 -4.87 -4.76 -3.89
CA LYS A 276 -5.69 -5.41 -4.92
C LYS A 276 -7.01 -4.69 -5.11
N LYS A 277 -7.71 -4.32 -4.03
CA LYS A 277 -8.96 -3.55 -4.09
C LYS A 277 -8.78 -2.23 -4.85
N LEU A 278 -7.73 -1.47 -4.53
CA LEU A 278 -7.44 -0.21 -5.24
C LEU A 278 -7.15 -0.43 -6.72
N LEU A 279 -6.24 -1.35 -7.05
CA LEU A 279 -5.87 -1.60 -8.44
C LEU A 279 -7.07 -2.07 -9.27
N GLN A 280 -7.91 -2.96 -8.72
CA GLN A 280 -9.15 -3.39 -9.38
C GLN A 280 -10.13 -2.23 -9.58
N TYR A 281 -10.31 -1.39 -8.57
CA TYR A 281 -11.14 -0.18 -8.68
C TYR A 281 -10.64 0.74 -9.79
N GLY A 282 -9.33 0.92 -9.96
CA GLY A 282 -8.79 1.78 -11.01
C GLY A 282 -8.88 1.20 -12.42
N PHE A 283 -8.67 -0.11 -12.59
CA PHE A 283 -8.75 -0.74 -13.92
C PHE A 283 -10.19 -0.91 -14.40
N GLU A 284 -11.10 -1.24 -13.49
CA GLU A 284 -12.50 -1.50 -13.81
C GLU A 284 -13.42 -0.97 -12.70
N PRO A 285 -13.64 0.36 -12.64
CA PRO A 285 -14.51 0.96 -11.62
C PRO A 285 -15.92 0.36 -11.59
N SER A 286 -16.41 -0.11 -12.74
CA SER A 286 -17.73 -0.75 -12.89
C SER A 286 -17.78 -2.21 -12.44
N SER A 287 -16.64 -2.93 -12.38
CA SER A 287 -16.60 -4.34 -11.97
C SER A 287 -16.39 -4.52 -10.48
N TYR A 288 -15.94 -3.48 -9.76
CA TYR A 288 -16.06 -3.43 -8.30
C TYR A 288 -17.53 -3.33 -7.91
N SER A 289 -18.17 -4.50 -7.84
CA SER A 289 -19.62 -4.59 -7.70
C SER A 289 -20.09 -3.81 -6.47
N ALA A 290 -21.24 -3.13 -6.59
CA ALA A 290 -21.90 -2.48 -5.46
C ALA A 290 -22.09 -3.44 -4.27
N LEU A 291 -22.22 -4.74 -4.55
CA LEU A 291 -22.26 -5.80 -3.55
C LEU A 291 -20.94 -5.94 -2.78
N GLN A 292 -19.78 -5.84 -3.45
CA GLN A 292 -18.48 -5.89 -2.79
C GLN A 292 -18.22 -4.63 -1.96
N ALA A 293 -18.53 -3.45 -2.51
CA ALA A 293 -18.46 -2.19 -1.77
C ALA A 293 -19.37 -2.20 -0.53
N PHE A 294 -20.58 -2.76 -0.66
CA PHE A 294 -21.52 -2.92 0.45
C PHE A 294 -21.01 -3.92 1.50
N LYS A 295 -20.44 -5.07 1.08
CA LYS A 295 -19.79 -6.02 2.00
C LYS A 295 -18.65 -5.36 2.78
N ASP A 296 -17.79 -4.60 2.12
CA ASP A 296 -16.66 -3.90 2.74
C ASP A 296 -17.13 -2.80 3.71
N THR A 297 -18.26 -2.15 3.40
CA THR A 297 -18.92 -1.19 4.29
C THR A 297 -19.50 -1.88 5.52
N LEU A 298 -20.22 -2.99 5.34
CA LEU A 298 -20.79 -3.75 6.44
C LEU A 298 -19.72 -4.36 7.34
N THR A 299 -18.62 -4.88 6.79
CA THR A 299 -17.52 -5.40 7.61
C THR A 299 -16.83 -4.29 8.38
N SER A 300 -16.59 -3.14 7.75
CA SER A 300 -16.04 -1.96 8.42
C SER A 300 -16.96 -1.45 9.55
N TRP A 301 -18.28 -1.43 9.33
CA TRP A 301 -19.28 -1.12 10.36
C TRP A 301 -19.32 -2.19 11.45
N ALA A 302 -19.22 -3.47 11.11
CA ALA A 302 -19.17 -4.55 12.08
C ALA A 302 -17.92 -4.45 12.97
N ILE A 303 -16.77 -4.06 12.40
CA ILE A 303 -15.55 -3.78 13.16
C ILE A 303 -15.74 -2.56 14.07
N LEU A 304 -16.33 -1.47 13.56
CA LEU A 304 -16.68 -0.29 14.38
C LEU A 304 -17.68 -0.61 15.50
N LEU A 305 -18.59 -1.56 15.27
CA LEU A 305 -19.56 -2.06 16.26
C LEU A 305 -18.93 -3.04 17.26
N GLN A 306 -17.91 -3.78 16.84
CA GLN A 306 -17.12 -4.67 17.70
C GLN A 306 -16.13 -3.88 18.58
N PHE A 307 -15.80 -2.64 18.24
CA PHE A 307 -14.98 -1.76 19.06
C PHE A 307 -15.79 -0.66 19.79
N LYS A 308 -16.07 -0.91 21.07
CA LYS A 308 -16.12 0.06 22.19
C LYS A 308 -17.21 1.14 22.28
N ASN A 309 -18.28 1.18 21.48
CA ASN A 309 -19.36 2.15 21.71
C ASN A 309 -20.67 1.51 22.19
N LEU A 310 -20.78 1.31 23.52
CA LEU A 310 -21.98 0.87 24.23
C LEU A 310 -23.21 1.75 23.86
N ILE A 311 -22.99 3.02 23.57
CA ILE A 311 -24.02 3.98 23.14
C ILE A 311 -24.64 3.56 21.80
N ILE A 312 -23.83 3.18 20.82
CA ILE A 312 -24.32 2.78 19.49
C ILE A 312 -25.06 1.44 19.57
N GLN A 313 -24.57 0.50 20.37
CA GLN A 313 -25.28 -0.76 20.65
C GLN A 313 -26.62 -0.51 21.32
N THR A 314 -26.68 0.40 22.29
CA THR A 314 -27.92 0.76 23.00
C THR A 314 -28.93 1.43 22.07
N MET A 315 -28.48 2.36 21.21
CA MET A 315 -29.34 3.01 20.21
C MET A 315 -29.90 2.01 19.19
N MET A 316 -29.10 1.06 18.75
CA MET A 316 -29.54 0.03 17.79
C MET A 316 -30.55 -0.94 18.41
N ILE A 317 -30.31 -1.38 19.65
CA ILE A 317 -31.28 -2.19 20.41
C ILE A 317 -32.59 -1.41 20.60
N PHE A 318 -32.50 -0.12 20.95
CA PHE A 318 -33.69 0.72 21.10
C PHE A 318 -34.46 0.86 19.78
N PHE A 319 -33.76 1.04 18.65
CA PHE A 319 -34.37 1.12 17.33
C PHE A 319 -35.08 -0.18 16.94
N ILE A 320 -34.45 -1.34 17.20
CA ILE A 320 -35.04 -2.66 16.95
C ILE A 320 -36.28 -2.88 17.83
N ILE A 321 -36.21 -2.56 19.12
CA ILE A 321 -37.36 -2.64 20.05
C ILE A 321 -38.49 -1.74 19.56
N THR A 322 -38.18 -0.52 19.11
CA THR A 322 -39.19 0.43 18.61
C THR A 322 -39.90 -0.10 17.37
N ILE A 323 -39.15 -0.70 16.43
CA ILE A 323 -39.71 -1.35 15.24
C ILE A 323 -40.59 -2.55 15.63
N LEU A 324 -40.11 -3.41 16.53
CA LEU A 324 -40.87 -4.57 17.02
C LEU A 324 -42.15 -4.14 17.75
N MET A 325 -42.08 -3.08 18.55
CA MET A 325 -43.24 -2.53 19.24
C MET A 325 -44.26 -1.95 18.23
N PHE A 326 -43.80 -1.30 17.17
CA PHE A 326 -44.66 -0.79 16.10
C PHE A 326 -45.32 -1.93 15.30
N LEU A 327 -44.59 -3.02 15.05
CA LEU A 327 -45.12 -4.23 14.41
C LEU A 327 -46.12 -4.95 15.31
N HIS A 328 -45.87 -5.03 16.62
CA HIS A 328 -46.76 -5.64 17.59
C HIS A 328 -48.06 -4.84 17.78
N LEU A 329 -47.98 -3.50 17.88
CA LEU A 329 -49.15 -2.62 17.92
C LEU A 329 -49.99 -2.71 16.64
N ARG A 330 -49.35 -2.98 15.50
CA ARG A 330 -50.02 -3.23 14.22
C ARG A 330 -50.74 -4.58 14.19
N GLN A 331 -50.18 -5.62 14.79
CA GLN A 331 -50.86 -6.93 14.93
C GLN A 331 -52.08 -6.82 15.86
N ARG A 332 -51.93 -6.12 17.00
CA ARG A 332 -53.01 -5.96 17.98
C ARG A 332 -54.22 -5.20 17.42
N LYS A 333 -53.99 -4.13 16.65
CA LYS A 333 -55.06 -3.41 15.92
C LYS A 333 -55.78 -4.25 14.85
N SER A 334 -55.22 -5.39 14.44
CA SER A 334 -55.89 -6.30 13.51
C SER A 334 -56.74 -7.36 14.20
N GLU A 335 -56.51 -7.61 15.50
CA GLU A 335 -57.31 -8.54 16.31
C GLU A 335 -58.58 -7.87 16.88
N ASP A 336 -58.56 -6.56 17.13
CA ASP A 336 -59.73 -5.79 17.61
C ASP A 336 -60.81 -5.51 16.52
N PHE A 337 -60.69 -6.10 15.33
CA PHE A 337 -61.62 -5.90 14.19
C PHE A 337 -62.19 -7.20 13.61
N ASN A 338 -62.10 -8.33 14.33
CA ASN A 338 -62.80 -9.57 14.00
C ASN A 338 -64.00 -9.82 14.92
#